data_AF-A0A645HFX6-F1
#
_entry.id   AF-A0A645HFX6-F1
#
_cell.length_a   1.000
_cell.length_b   1.000
_cell.length_c   1.000
_cell.angle_alpha   90.00
_cell.angle_beta   90.00
_cell.angle_gamma   90.00
#
_symmetry.space_group_name_H-M   'P 1'
#
loop_
_entity.id
_entity.type
_entity.pdbx_description
1 polymer ?
#
loop_
_entity_poly.entity_id
_entity_poly.type
_entity_poly.pdbx_seq_one_letter_code
_entity_poly.pdbx_strand_id
1 'polypeptide(L)'
;MVFNAEDNKIVGTESVPNPGHKPGFLPNYLNDMGVNVIISGGMGGGAIDIFNQHNIEVIIGAAGPSEEAAKSYLAGELKSTGSVCHEHSHHDECGH
;
A
#
# COMPACT_ATOMS: atom_id res chain seq x y z
N MET A 1 -3.25 0.66 -9.41
CA MET A 1 -4.34 -0.26 -9.81
C MET A 1 -5.07 -0.68 -8.56
N VAL A 2 -6.39 -0.77 -8.64
CA VAL A 2 -7.27 -1.30 -7.61
C VAL A 2 -7.79 -2.64 -8.13
N PHE A 3 -7.83 -3.65 -7.26
CA PHE A 3 -8.34 -4.97 -7.57
C PHE A 3 -9.53 -5.24 -6.65
N ASN A 4 -10.67 -5.54 -7.25
CA ASN A 4 -11.86 -5.96 -6.53
C ASN A 4 -11.83 -7.48 -6.45
N ALA A 5 -11.92 -8.02 -5.24
CA ALA A 5 -11.93 -9.45 -5.00
C ALA A 5 -13.17 -9.86 -4.21
N GLU A 6 -13.81 -10.95 -4.64
CA GLU A 6 -14.93 -11.60 -3.98
C GLU A 6 -14.65 -13.11 -3.92
N ASP A 7 -14.93 -13.76 -2.79
CA ASP A 7 -14.70 -15.21 -2.60
C ASP A 7 -13.27 -15.67 -2.99
N ASN A 8 -12.25 -14.92 -2.57
CA ASN A 8 -10.84 -15.15 -2.92
C ASN A 8 -10.52 -15.12 -4.43
N LYS A 9 -11.36 -14.46 -5.24
CA LYS A 9 -11.13 -14.30 -6.68
C LYS A 9 -11.22 -12.84 -7.09
N ILE A 10 -10.31 -12.41 -7.96
CA ILE A 10 -10.35 -11.08 -8.56
C ILE A 10 -11.53 -11.04 -9.54
N VAL A 11 -12.53 -10.21 -9.23
CA VAL A 11 -13.74 -10.02 -10.04
C VAL A 11 -13.67 -8.77 -10.90
N GLY A 12 -12.78 -7.83 -10.57
CA GLY A 12 -12.63 -6.57 -11.30
C GLY A 12 -11.29 -5.93 -11.06
N THR A 13 -10.84 -5.14 -12.03
CA THR A 13 -9.62 -4.36 -11.94
C THR A 13 -9.89 -2.95 -12.43
N GLU A 14 -9.37 -1.97 -11.72
CA GLU A 14 -9.53 -0.56 -12.07
C GLU A 14 -8.18 0.16 -12.02
N SER A 15 -7.92 0.98 -13.03
CA SER A 15 -6.75 1.86 -13.04
C SER A 15 -7.15 3.25 -12.59
N VAL A 16 -7.00 3.48 -11.29
CA VAL A 16 -7.19 4.81 -10.70
C VAL A 16 -5.95 5.67 -10.98
N PRO A 17 -6.10 6.84 -11.63
CA PRO A 17 -4.99 7.77 -11.83
C PRO A 17 -4.49 8.28 -10.48
N ASN A 18 -3.19 8.53 -10.36
CA ASN A 18 -2.63 9.09 -9.13
C ASN A 18 -3.22 10.50 -8.89
N PRO A 19 -3.96 10.72 -7.79
CA PRO A 19 -4.62 12.01 -7.51
C PRO A 19 -3.64 13.12 -7.09
N GLY A 20 -2.34 12.80 -6.95
CA GLY A 20 -1.27 13.73 -6.60
C GLY A 20 -0.68 13.45 -5.22
N HIS A 21 0.59 13.82 -5.04
CA HIS A 21 1.31 13.60 -3.79
C HIS A 21 1.04 14.73 -2.80
N LYS A 22 0.21 14.46 -1.79
CA LYS A 22 0.07 15.31 -0.61
C LYS A 22 0.30 14.44 0.64
N PRO A 23 1.07 14.90 1.63
CA PRO A 23 1.26 14.17 2.88
C PRO A 23 -0.09 13.79 3.52
N GLY A 24 -0.28 12.51 3.85
CA GLY A 24 -1.50 12.00 4.48
C GLY A 24 -2.75 11.96 3.60
N PHE A 25 -2.70 12.42 2.35
CA PHE A 25 -3.87 12.43 1.47
C PHE A 25 -4.22 11.03 0.93
N LEU A 26 -3.21 10.32 0.45
CA LEU A 26 -3.41 9.05 -0.25
C LEU A 26 -4.07 7.98 0.63
N PRO A 27 -3.71 7.81 1.92
CA PRO A 27 -4.40 6.87 2.81
C PRO A 27 -5.89 7.17 2.99
N ASN A 28 -6.24 8.43 3.21
CA ASN A 28 -7.62 8.87 3.35
C ASN A 28 -8.42 8.64 2.07
N TYR A 29 -7.84 8.99 0.92
CA TYR A 29 -8.47 8.80 -0.39
C TYR A 29 -8.75 7.33 -0.70
N LEU A 30 -7.79 6.44 -0.39
CA LEU A 30 -7.97 5.00 -0.59
C LEU A 30 -8.99 4.41 0.39
N ASN A 31 -9.05 4.92 1.62
CA ASN A 31 -10.07 4.53 2.59
C ASN A 31 -11.48 4.93 2.13
N ASP A 32 -11.64 6.13 1.58
CA ASP A 32 -12.91 6.62 1.03
C ASP A 32 -13.40 5.78 -0.17
N MET A 33 -12.47 5.29 -0.99
CA MET A 33 -12.75 4.32 -2.06
C MET A 33 -13.11 2.92 -1.55
N GLY A 34 -13.08 2.68 -0.23
CA GLY A 34 -13.40 1.39 0.37
C GLY A 34 -12.27 0.36 0.24
N VAL A 35 -11.02 0.80 0.03
CA VAL A 35 -9.88 -0.12 -0.03
C VAL A 35 -9.56 -0.65 1.37
N ASN A 36 -9.54 -1.97 1.51
CA ASN A 36 -9.23 -2.65 2.77
C ASN A 36 -7.77 -3.08 2.91
N VAL A 37 -7.07 -3.26 1.78
CA VAL A 37 -5.72 -3.82 1.74
C VAL A 37 -4.86 -3.05 0.75
N ILE A 38 -3.64 -2.70 1.15
CA ILE A 38 -2.64 -2.05 0.31
C ILE A 38 -1.42 -2.94 0.18
N ILE A 39 -1.02 -3.20 -1.06
CA ILE A 39 0.15 -4.01 -1.39
C ILE A 39 1.18 -3.12 -2.10
N SER A 40 2.39 -3.05 -1.56
CA SER A 40 3.49 -2.27 -2.14
C SER A 40 4.84 -2.99 -1.98
N GLY A 41 5.82 -2.65 -2.82
CA GLY A 41 7.19 -3.11 -2.62
C GLY A 41 7.87 -2.44 -1.44
N GLY A 42 7.56 -1.16 -1.19
CA GLY A 42 8.02 -0.41 -0.03
C GLY A 42 7.05 0.69 0.34
N MET A 43 7.04 1.10 1.61
CA MET A 43 6.20 2.18 2.11
C MET A 43 6.90 2.85 3.30
N GLY A 44 6.77 4.17 3.42
CA GLY A 44 7.29 4.90 4.59
C GLY A 44 6.47 4.61 5.84
N GLY A 45 7.13 4.58 7.01
CA GLY A 45 6.50 4.26 8.30
C GLY A 45 5.30 5.15 8.64
N GLY A 46 5.37 6.46 8.35
CA GLY A 46 4.26 7.37 8.57
C GLY A 46 3.02 7.06 7.73
N ALA A 47 3.17 6.55 6.51
CA ALA A 47 2.02 6.13 5.69
C ALA A 47 1.41 4.82 6.22
N ILE A 48 2.25 3.88 6.65
CA ILE A 48 1.83 2.61 7.27
C ILE A 48 0.96 2.89 8.51
N ASP A 49 1.41 3.81 9.38
CA ASP A 49 0.66 4.19 10.59
C ASP A 49 -0.74 4.71 10.25
N ILE A 50 -0.84 5.63 9.27
CA ILE A 50 -2.12 6.19 8.84
C ILE A 50 -3.03 5.10 8.24
N PHE A 51 -2.52 4.22 7.39
CA PHE A 51 -3.33 3.12 6.85
C PHE A 51 -3.88 2.21 7.97
N ASN A 52 -3.03 1.85 8.93
CA ASN A 52 -3.44 1.03 10.08
C ASN A 52 -4.50 1.72 10.94
N GLN A 53 -4.40 3.05 11.15
CA GLN A 53 -5.42 3.84 11.84
C GLN A 53 -6.79 3.78 11.15
N HIS A 54 -6.80 3.63 9.83
CA HIS A 54 -8.00 3.48 9.01
C HIS A 54 -8.46 2.01 8.86
N ASN A 55 -7.88 1.07 9.62
CA ASN A 55 -8.13 -0.37 9.51
C ASN A 55 -7.83 -0.93 8.12
N ILE A 56 -6.87 -0.31 7.42
CA ILE A 56 -6.38 -0.77 6.12
C ILE A 56 -5.14 -1.62 6.37
N GLU A 57 -5.17 -2.86 5.93
CA GLU A 57 -4.03 -3.77 6.03
C GLU A 57 -2.94 -3.37 5.05
N VAL A 58 -1.69 -3.30 5.52
CA VAL A 58 -0.55 -2.92 4.69
C VAL A 58 0.41 -4.08 4.52
N ILE A 59 0.54 -4.53 3.27
CA ILE A 59 1.49 -5.55 2.84
C ILE A 59 2.65 -4.90 2.09
N ILE A 60 3.84 -5.02 2.67
CA ILE A 60 5.09 -4.52 2.09
C ILE A 60 6.03 -5.66 1.70
N GLY A 61 6.90 -5.40 0.74
CA GLY A 61 7.84 -6.38 0.19
C GLY A 61 7.33 -7.12 -1.06
N ALA A 62 6.23 -6.65 -1.66
CA ALA A 62 5.76 -7.20 -2.94
C ALA A 62 6.69 -6.81 -4.09
N ALA A 63 7.03 -7.77 -4.95
CA ALA A 63 7.84 -7.55 -6.13
C ALA A 63 7.17 -8.17 -7.36
N GLY A 64 7.45 -7.61 -8.54
CA GLY A 64 6.87 -8.09 -9.80
C GLY A 64 5.52 -7.45 -10.14
N PRO A 65 4.69 -8.12 -10.96
CA PRO A 65 3.42 -7.58 -11.44
C PRO A 65 2.42 -7.37 -10.30
N SER A 66 1.68 -6.25 -10.34
CA SER A 66 0.65 -5.95 -9.35
C SER A 66 -0.48 -6.98 -9.27
N GLU A 67 -0.82 -7.61 -10.41
CA GLU A 67 -1.82 -8.69 -10.43
C GLU A 67 -1.32 -9.96 -9.72
N GLU A 68 -0.05 -10.32 -9.90
CA GLU A 68 0.54 -11.49 -9.23
C GLU A 68 0.58 -11.27 -7.71
N ALA A 69 0.94 -10.07 -7.27
CA ALA A 69 0.92 -9.72 -5.85
C ALA A 69 -0.49 -9.82 -5.26
N ALA A 70 -1.53 -9.36 -5.98
CA ALA A 70 -2.92 -9.51 -5.56
C ALA A 70 -3.34 -10.99 -5.47
N LYS A 71 -2.95 -11.82 -6.45
CA LYS A 71 -3.22 -13.27 -6.43
C LYS A 71 -2.51 -13.97 -5.27
N SER A 72 -1.23 -13.69 -5.03
CA SER A 72 -0.47 -14.26 -3.91
C SER A 72 -1.04 -13.82 -2.55
N TYR A 73 -1.57 -12.60 -2.47
CA TYR A 73 -2.29 -12.14 -1.27
C TYR A 73 -3.55 -12.96 -1.02
N LEU A 74 -4.41 -13.12 -2.04
CA LEU A 74 -5.63 -13.93 -1.93
C LEU A 74 -5.33 -15.41 -1.62
N ALA A 75 -4.19 -15.93 -2.09
CA ALA A 75 -3.74 -17.29 -1.76
C ALA A 75 -3.18 -17.42 -0.32
N GLY A 76 -3.01 -16.30 0.41
CA GLY A 76 -2.39 -16.28 1.74
C GLY A 76 -0.88 -16.50 1.74
N GLU A 77 -0.24 -16.41 0.56
CA GLU A 77 1.20 -16.64 0.38
C GLU A 77 2.01 -15.36 0.56
N LEU A 78 1.41 -14.21 0.27
CA LEU A 78 2.08 -12.92 0.41
C LEU A 78 2.10 -12.49 1.88
N LYS A 79 3.30 -12.47 2.48
CA LYS A 79 3.51 -11.97 3.84
C LYS A 79 4.10 -10.59 3.81
N SER A 80 3.55 -9.68 4.60
CA SER A 80 4.15 -8.38 4.86
C SER A 80 5.54 -8.58 5.47
N THR A 81 6.58 -8.02 4.86
CA THR A 81 7.94 -8.08 5.41
C THR A 81 8.14 -7.24 6.66
N GLY A 82 7.09 -6.57 7.17
CA GLY A 82 7.10 -5.79 8.42
C GLY A 82 8.13 -4.65 8.44
N SER A 83 8.78 -4.37 7.33
CA SER A 83 9.86 -3.41 7.22
C SER A 83 9.31 -1.98 7.17
N VAL A 84 8.86 -1.48 8.32
CA VAL A 84 9.07 -0.06 8.66
C VAL A 84 10.58 0.10 8.67
N CYS A 85 11.17 0.53 7.55
CA CYS A 85 12.56 0.93 7.52
C CYS A 85 12.73 2.03 8.58
N HIS A 86 13.34 1.68 9.71
CA HIS A 86 13.62 2.57 10.84
C HIS A 86 14.80 3.52 10.57
N GLU A 87 15.24 3.67 9.31
CA GLU A 87 16.43 4.45 8.99
C GLU A 87 16.25 5.31 7.75
N HIS A 88 15.35 6.29 7.85
CA HIS A 88 15.55 7.54 7.11
C HIS A 88 15.81 8.64 8.13
N SER A 89 17.00 8.59 8.74
CA SER A 89 17.72 9.81 9.12
C SER A 89 18.01 10.59 7.84
N HIS A 90 17.02 11.28 7.30
CA HIS A 90 17.29 12.36 6.38
C HIS A 90 17.81 13.50 7.24
N HIS A 91 19.14 13.50 7.42
CA HIS A 91 19.85 14.68 7.85
C HIS A 91 19.47 15.77 6.85
N ASP A 92 18.69 16.74 7.32
CA ASP A 92 18.52 18.06 6.73
C ASP A 92 19.91 18.67 6.55
N GLU A 93 20.55 18.41 5.41
CA GLU A 93 21.65 19.23 4.93
C GLU A 93 21.33 19.66 3.50
N CYS A 94 20.36 20.57 3.38
CA CYS A 94 20.38 21.51 2.27
C CYS A 94 21.33 22.64 2.67
N GLY A 95 22.54 22.58 2.11
CA GLY A 95 23.52 23.64 2.16
C GLY A 95 23.03 24.95 1.53
N HIS A 96 23.71 26.02 1.93
CA HIS A 96 23.68 27.42 1.47
C HIS A 96 23.03 27.73 0.11
#